data_AF-A0A6A7KPW2-F1
#
_entry.id   AF-A0A6A7KPW2-F1
#
_cell.length_a   1.000
_cell.length_b   1.000
_cell.length_c   1.000
_cell.angle_alpha   90.00
_cell.angle_beta   90.00
_cell.angle_gamma   90.00
#
_symmetry.space_group_name_H-M   'P 1'
#
loop_
_entity.id
_entity.type
_entity.pdbx_description
1 polymer ?
#
loop_
_entity_poly.entity_id
_entity_poly.type
_entity_poly.pdbx_seq_one_letter_code
_entity_poly.pdbx_strand_id
1 'polypeptide(L)'
;MPIIAAAACRYDGAPAITAATPVEIDGVGPIRIGMPLADARRLLGEDLAVSESVAGSTCAYATPKSGPGGLSFMLNDRVIVRIDVTGGPMRTKRGIAVGSAEAQVLEAYAHSTEVMPHKYDAEGHYVVVKSPGGERRNLRYVFETSRGVVTKFRAGALPAVGYVEGCS
;
A
#
# COMPACT_ATOMS: atom_id res chain seq x y z
N MET A 1 -45.79 -5.96 31.49
CA MET A 1 -45.02 -6.26 30.27
C MET A 1 -43.84 -5.30 30.21
N PRO A 2 -42.59 -5.74 30.49
CA PRO A 2 -41.44 -4.85 30.37
C PRO A 2 -41.05 -4.74 28.90
N ILE A 3 -40.89 -3.50 28.44
CA ILE A 3 -40.35 -3.15 27.13
C ILE A 3 -38.84 -3.39 27.22
N ILE A 4 -38.33 -4.38 26.49
CA ILE A 4 -36.89 -4.59 26.32
C ILE A 4 -36.39 -3.49 25.38
N ALA A 5 -35.67 -2.51 25.92
CA ALA A 5 -34.93 -1.54 25.12
C ALA A 5 -33.80 -2.27 24.38
N ALA A 6 -33.84 -2.26 23.05
CA ALA A 6 -32.74 -2.75 22.23
C ALA A 6 -31.51 -1.86 22.46
N ALA A 7 -30.45 -2.45 23.00
CA ALA A 7 -29.15 -1.81 23.07
C ALA A 7 -28.64 -1.59 21.63
N ALA A 8 -28.58 -0.33 21.20
CA ALA A 8 -27.89 0.04 19.98
C ALA A 8 -26.39 -0.24 20.17
N CYS A 9 -25.85 -1.22 19.46
CA CYS A 9 -24.40 -1.36 19.29
C CYS A 9 -23.90 -0.06 18.66
N ARG A 10 -23.13 0.72 19.43
CA ARG A 10 -22.41 1.87 18.92
C ARG A 10 -21.38 1.33 17.93
N TYR A 11 -21.47 1.74 16.66
CA TYR A 11 -20.42 1.50 15.69
C TYR A 11 -19.29 2.49 16.02
N ASP A 12 -18.35 2.05 16.85
CA ASP A 12 -17.17 2.84 17.22
C ASP A 12 -16.31 3.11 15.97
N GLY A 13 -16.51 4.29 15.38
CA GLY A 13 -15.61 4.88 14.37
C GLY A 13 -15.54 4.16 13.02
N ALA A 14 -15.23 4.91 11.97
CA ALA A 14 -14.79 4.31 10.73
C ALA A 14 -13.43 3.60 10.95
N PRO A 15 -13.14 2.48 10.27
CA PRO A 15 -11.87 1.78 10.42
C PRO A 15 -10.69 2.67 9.98
N ALA A 16 -9.92 3.15 10.96
CA ALA A 16 -8.70 3.91 10.70
C ALA A 16 -7.55 2.98 10.30
N ILE A 17 -6.72 3.42 9.35
CA ILE A 17 -5.43 2.77 9.07
C ILE A 17 -4.44 3.26 10.13
N THR A 18 -3.86 2.32 10.87
CA THR A 18 -2.91 2.61 11.94
C THR A 18 -1.57 1.95 11.68
N ALA A 19 -0.58 2.23 12.52
CA ALA A 19 0.72 1.57 12.49
C ALA A 19 0.64 0.03 12.54
N ALA A 20 -0.39 -0.50 13.21
CA ALA A 20 -0.61 -1.93 13.38
C ALA A 20 -1.37 -2.56 12.19
N THR A 21 -1.96 -1.75 11.30
CA THR A 21 -2.68 -2.25 10.14
C THR A 21 -1.68 -2.82 9.12
N PRO A 22 -1.73 -4.13 8.80
CA PRO A 22 -0.79 -4.69 7.85
C PRO A 22 -1.09 -4.20 6.43
N VAL A 23 -0.03 -3.95 5.65
CA VAL A 23 -0.11 -3.77 4.21
C VAL A 23 -0.14 -5.14 3.55
N GLU A 24 -1.26 -5.50 2.96
CA GLU A 24 -1.45 -6.70 2.15
C GLU A 24 -1.13 -6.41 0.67
N ILE A 25 -0.89 -7.45 -0.13
CA ILE A 25 -0.48 -7.29 -1.54
C ILE A 25 -1.59 -6.65 -2.39
N ASP A 26 -2.84 -6.74 -1.90
CA ASP A 26 -4.06 -6.24 -2.52
C ASP A 26 -4.72 -5.09 -1.73
N GLY A 27 -4.12 -4.60 -0.63
CA GLY A 27 -4.79 -3.60 0.19
C GLY A 27 -4.13 -3.22 1.50
N VAL A 28 -4.77 -2.30 2.23
CA VAL A 28 -4.41 -1.91 3.60
C VAL A 28 -5.69 -1.54 4.37
N GLY A 29 -5.93 -2.19 5.51
CA GLY A 29 -7.17 -2.00 6.27
C GLY A 29 -8.41 -2.26 5.39
N PRO A 30 -9.36 -1.31 5.24
CA PRO A 30 -10.52 -1.46 4.37
C PRO A 30 -10.21 -1.18 2.88
N ILE A 31 -9.05 -0.59 2.57
CA ILE A 31 -8.71 -0.14 1.22
C ILE A 31 -8.20 -1.31 0.37
N ARG A 32 -8.64 -1.37 -0.88
CA ARG A 32 -8.21 -2.40 -1.85
C ARG A 32 -7.68 -1.76 -3.12
N ILE A 33 -6.72 -2.43 -3.77
CA ILE A 33 -6.30 -2.09 -5.12
C ILE A 33 -7.49 -2.27 -6.08
N GLY A 34 -7.70 -1.30 -6.95
CA GLY A 34 -8.87 -1.20 -7.84
C GLY A 34 -10.05 -0.43 -7.25
N MET A 35 -9.96 0.03 -5.99
CA MET A 35 -11.04 0.77 -5.33
C MET A 35 -11.13 2.23 -5.83
N PRO A 36 -12.33 2.76 -6.15
CA PRO A 36 -12.53 4.18 -6.39
C PRO A 36 -12.18 5.03 -5.18
N LEU A 37 -11.55 6.19 -5.39
CA LEU A 37 -11.17 7.12 -4.31
C LEU A 37 -12.37 7.54 -3.43
N ALA A 38 -13.55 7.69 -4.03
CA ALA A 38 -14.78 8.02 -3.30
C ALA A 38 -15.20 6.93 -2.32
N ASP A 39 -15.01 5.65 -2.67
CA ASP A 39 -15.30 4.53 -1.78
C ASP A 39 -14.29 4.45 -0.65
N ALA A 40 -13.01 4.70 -0.94
CA ALA A 40 -11.97 4.79 0.06
C ALA A 40 -12.26 5.86 1.13
N ARG A 41 -12.65 7.08 0.69
CA ARG A 41 -13.07 8.17 1.60
C ARG A 41 -14.23 7.75 2.49
N ARG A 42 -15.26 7.13 1.90
CA ARG A 42 -16.45 6.67 2.64
C ARG A 42 -16.08 5.61 3.68
N LEU A 43 -15.24 4.64 3.32
CA LEU A 43 -14.84 3.55 4.20
C LEU A 43 -13.95 4.01 5.35
N LEU A 44 -13.04 4.97 5.10
CA LEU A 44 -12.18 5.52 6.13
C LEU A 44 -12.88 6.58 6.98
N GLY A 45 -14.02 7.10 6.53
CA GLY A 45 -14.73 8.19 7.21
C GLY A 45 -13.93 9.50 7.24
N GLU A 46 -12.96 9.66 6.34
CA GLU A 46 -12.14 10.86 6.20
C GLU A 46 -11.93 11.24 4.74
N ASP A 47 -11.54 12.49 4.53
CA ASP A 47 -11.08 12.94 3.22
C ASP A 47 -9.61 12.56 2.99
N LEU A 48 -9.29 12.15 1.77
CA LEU A 48 -7.92 11.87 1.33
C LEU A 48 -7.40 13.09 0.58
N ALA A 49 -6.27 13.65 1.04
CA ALA A 49 -5.64 14.79 0.41
C ALA A 49 -5.02 14.33 -0.92
N VAL A 50 -5.46 14.91 -2.03
CA VAL A 50 -5.01 14.55 -3.37
C VAL A 50 -3.96 15.56 -3.84
N SER A 51 -2.80 15.09 -4.30
CA SER A 51 -1.78 15.93 -4.91
C SER A 51 -2.29 16.55 -6.21
N GLU A 52 -1.76 17.71 -6.57
CA GLU A 52 -2.00 18.23 -7.92
C GLU A 52 -1.52 17.21 -8.96
N SER A 53 -2.36 16.93 -9.95
CA SER A 53 -2.00 16.09 -11.09
C SER A 53 -1.25 16.93 -12.11
N VAL A 54 -0.26 16.34 -12.77
CA VAL A 54 0.36 16.95 -13.96
C VAL A 54 -0.74 17.23 -14.99
N ALA A 55 -0.72 18.39 -15.64
CA ALA A 55 -1.75 18.76 -16.61
C ALA A 55 -1.89 17.70 -17.71
N GLY A 56 -3.12 17.20 -17.92
CA GLY A 56 -3.41 16.13 -18.88
C GLY A 56 -3.10 14.71 -18.39
N SER A 57 -2.58 14.55 -17.16
CA SER A 57 -2.38 13.25 -16.52
C SER A 57 -3.56 12.90 -15.61
N THR A 58 -3.90 11.62 -15.60
CA THR A 58 -4.91 11.05 -14.70
C THR A 58 -4.27 10.45 -13.44
N CYS A 59 -2.94 10.59 -13.32
CA CYS A 59 -2.14 10.13 -12.21
C CYS A 59 -2.06 11.17 -11.09
N ALA A 60 -2.35 10.75 -9.87
CA ALA A 60 -2.19 11.56 -8.67
C ALA A 60 -1.80 10.69 -7.48
N TYR A 61 -1.38 11.32 -6.38
CA TYR A 61 -1.30 10.65 -5.09
C TYR A 61 -2.43 11.12 -4.18
N ALA A 62 -2.93 10.22 -3.35
CA ALA A 62 -3.84 10.51 -2.26
C ALA A 62 -3.25 10.06 -0.92
N THR A 63 -3.35 10.88 0.12
CA THR A 63 -2.86 10.55 1.45
C THR A 63 -3.97 10.65 2.50
N PRO A 64 -4.09 9.67 3.42
CA PRO A 64 -4.96 9.80 4.58
C PRO A 64 -4.40 10.84 5.55
N LYS A 65 -5.27 11.67 6.12
CA LYS A 65 -4.85 12.70 7.09
C LYS A 65 -4.56 12.08 8.45
N SER A 66 -5.32 11.04 8.81
CA SER A 66 -5.21 10.33 10.09
C SER A 66 -4.24 9.13 10.07
N GLY A 67 -3.73 8.76 8.89
CA GLY A 67 -2.92 7.55 8.71
C GLY A 67 -1.45 7.71 9.13
N PRO A 68 -0.68 6.60 9.16
CA PRO A 68 0.74 6.63 9.49
C PRO A 68 1.53 7.46 8.47
N GLY A 69 2.50 8.23 8.95
CA GLY A 69 3.43 8.95 8.08
C GLY A 69 4.15 8.01 7.11
N GLY A 70 4.27 8.43 5.85
CA GLY A 70 4.88 7.65 4.78
C GLY A 70 3.91 6.76 4.00
N LEU A 71 2.62 6.68 4.38
CA LEU A 71 1.57 6.00 3.61
C LEU A 71 0.97 6.93 2.54
N SER A 72 0.92 6.45 1.30
CA SER A 72 0.18 7.12 0.23
C SER A 72 -0.44 6.13 -0.76
N PHE A 73 -1.40 6.61 -1.54
CA PHE A 73 -2.08 5.86 -2.59
C PHE A 73 -1.81 6.50 -3.93
N MET A 74 -1.23 5.75 -4.86
CA MET A 74 -1.15 6.16 -6.25
C MET A 74 -2.50 5.90 -6.91
N LEU A 75 -2.98 6.91 -7.61
CA LEU A 75 -4.23 6.90 -8.35
C LEU A 75 -3.97 6.88 -9.84
N ASN A 76 -4.85 6.21 -10.57
CA ASN A 76 -5.06 6.42 -12.00
C ASN A 76 -6.56 6.57 -12.23
N ASP A 77 -7.00 7.64 -12.87
CA ASP A 77 -8.44 7.92 -13.10
C ASP A 77 -9.29 7.87 -11.82
N ARG A 78 -8.73 8.39 -10.71
CA ARG A 78 -9.31 8.36 -9.36
C ARG A 78 -9.57 6.94 -8.80
N VAL A 79 -8.90 5.93 -9.34
CA VAL A 79 -8.88 4.55 -8.82
C VAL A 79 -7.55 4.29 -8.15
N ILE A 80 -7.56 3.69 -6.97
CA ILE A 80 -6.34 3.30 -6.23
C ILE A 80 -5.68 2.13 -6.96
N VAL A 81 -4.50 2.35 -7.53
CA VAL A 81 -3.76 1.34 -8.30
C VAL A 81 -2.54 0.80 -7.56
N ARG A 82 -2.06 1.55 -6.55
CA ARG A 82 -0.87 1.22 -5.78
C ARG A 82 -0.89 1.91 -4.42
N ILE A 83 -0.31 1.23 -3.43
CA ILE A 83 -0.11 1.69 -2.05
C ILE A 83 1.40 1.80 -1.85
N ASP A 84 1.85 2.95 -1.36
CA ASP A 84 3.26 3.24 -1.09
C ASP A 84 3.50 3.42 0.39
N VAL A 85 4.61 2.86 0.86
CA VAL A 85 5.15 3.05 2.19
C VAL A 85 6.61 3.50 2.07
N THR A 86 6.85 4.79 2.31
CA THR A 86 8.17 5.43 2.21
C THR A 86 8.82 5.65 3.57
N GLY A 87 8.16 5.24 4.65
CA GLY A 87 8.64 5.35 6.02
C GLY A 87 7.57 4.94 7.04
N GLY A 88 7.82 5.28 8.30
CA GLY A 88 6.89 5.00 9.38
C GLY A 88 6.87 3.53 9.83
N PRO A 89 5.97 3.19 10.79
CA PRO A 89 5.97 1.90 11.46
C PRO A 89 5.22 0.79 10.70
N MET A 90 4.74 1.07 9.49
CA MET A 90 3.89 0.15 8.74
C MET A 90 4.65 -1.10 8.29
N ARG A 91 3.98 -2.24 8.39
CA ARG A 91 4.53 -3.56 8.06
C ARG A 91 3.62 -4.31 7.09
N THR A 92 4.18 -5.19 6.29
CA THR A 92 3.40 -6.22 5.61
C THR A 92 2.87 -7.23 6.61
N LYS A 93 1.90 -8.05 6.20
CA LYS A 93 1.40 -9.18 7.02
C LYS A 93 2.49 -10.17 7.44
N ARG A 94 3.58 -10.27 6.65
CA ARG A 94 4.75 -11.10 6.97
C ARG A 94 5.82 -10.36 7.76
N GLY A 95 5.51 -9.16 8.26
CA GLY A 95 6.38 -8.41 9.17
C GLY A 95 7.43 -7.52 8.51
N ILE A 96 7.50 -7.47 7.18
CA ILE A 96 8.49 -6.64 6.46
C ILE A 96 8.09 -5.17 6.53
N ALA A 97 9.06 -4.31 6.85
CA ALA A 97 8.92 -2.86 6.91
C ALA A 97 10.13 -2.15 6.26
N VAL A 98 10.00 -0.84 6.08
CA VAL A 98 11.17 0.04 5.89
C VAL A 98 12.16 -0.19 7.04
N GLY A 99 13.45 -0.35 6.71
CA GLY A 99 14.51 -0.72 7.64
C GLY A 99 14.74 -2.22 7.81
N SER A 100 13.90 -3.09 7.24
CA SER A 100 14.16 -4.54 7.24
C SER A 100 15.34 -4.87 6.32
N ALA A 101 16.08 -5.93 6.63
CA ALA A 101 17.12 -6.42 5.75
C ALA A 101 16.50 -7.07 4.50
N GLU A 102 17.16 -6.93 3.34
CA GLU A 102 16.77 -7.57 2.09
C GLU A 102 16.62 -9.10 2.26
N ALA A 103 17.54 -9.72 3.00
CA ALA A 103 17.50 -11.14 3.31
C ALA A 103 16.20 -11.55 4.03
N GLN A 104 15.66 -10.71 4.91
CA GLN A 104 14.38 -10.98 5.58
C GLN A 104 13.21 -10.97 4.59
N VAL A 105 13.28 -10.13 3.55
CA VAL A 105 12.26 -10.12 2.47
C VAL A 105 12.32 -11.43 1.69
N LEU A 106 13.53 -11.87 1.32
CA LEU A 106 13.74 -13.10 0.56
C LEU A 106 13.28 -14.34 1.34
N GLU A 107 13.57 -14.38 2.64
CA GLU A 107 13.09 -15.43 3.53
C GLU A 107 11.57 -15.38 3.68
N ALA A 108 11.02 -14.21 3.98
CA ALA A 108 9.59 -14.03 4.20
C ALA A 108 8.76 -14.35 2.97
N TYR A 109 9.28 -14.23 1.74
CA TYR A 109 8.55 -14.47 0.49
C TYR A 109 9.22 -15.50 -0.41
N ALA A 110 9.90 -16.49 0.21
CA ALA A 110 10.59 -17.56 -0.50
C ALA A 110 9.77 -18.14 -1.66
N HIS A 111 10.45 -18.43 -2.77
CA HIS A 111 9.87 -18.98 -4.01
C HIS A 111 8.91 -18.06 -4.79
N SER A 112 8.70 -16.83 -4.33
CA SER A 112 7.84 -15.84 -5.01
C SER A 112 8.56 -14.53 -5.35
N THR A 113 9.87 -14.46 -5.08
CA THR A 113 10.70 -13.26 -5.25
C THR A 113 11.51 -13.29 -6.54
N GLU A 114 11.66 -12.12 -7.16
CA GLU A 114 12.60 -11.82 -8.23
C GLU A 114 13.40 -10.58 -7.82
N VAL A 115 14.73 -10.64 -7.92
CA VAL A 115 15.63 -9.53 -7.56
C VAL A 115 16.16 -8.91 -8.84
N MET A 116 16.05 -7.58 -8.94
CA MET A 116 16.53 -6.80 -10.07
C MET A 116 17.42 -5.65 -9.58
N PRO A 117 18.46 -5.24 -10.32
CA PRO A 117 19.23 -4.04 -10.00
C PRO A 117 18.35 -2.79 -9.91
N HIS A 118 18.62 -1.92 -8.93
CA HIS A 118 17.92 -0.65 -8.82
C HIS A 118 18.36 0.32 -9.93
N LYS A 119 17.41 1.12 -10.44
CA LYS A 119 17.65 1.97 -11.63
C LYS A 119 18.64 3.11 -11.35
N TYR A 120 18.64 3.63 -10.12
CA TYR A 120 19.39 4.83 -9.74
C TYR A 120 20.31 4.63 -8.53
N ASP A 121 20.41 3.41 -8.02
CA ASP A 121 21.25 3.08 -6.87
C ASP A 121 22.06 1.84 -7.22
N ALA A 122 23.37 1.99 -7.35
CA ALA A 122 24.26 0.89 -7.72
C ALA A 122 24.37 -0.17 -6.61
N GLU A 123 24.05 0.19 -5.37
CA GLU A 123 24.04 -0.70 -4.20
C GLU A 123 22.61 -1.13 -3.82
N GLY A 124 21.62 -0.83 -4.67
CA GLY A 124 20.21 -1.08 -4.42
C GLY A 124 19.61 -2.14 -5.32
N HIS A 125 18.52 -2.74 -4.86
CA HIS A 125 17.72 -3.68 -5.63
C HIS A 125 16.24 -3.34 -5.60
N TYR A 126 15.52 -3.82 -6.61
CA TYR A 126 14.10 -4.10 -6.53
C TYR A 126 13.92 -5.58 -6.17
N VAL A 127 13.33 -5.87 -5.02
CA VAL A 127 12.85 -7.22 -4.68
C VAL A 127 11.36 -7.27 -4.98
N VAL A 128 11.01 -7.94 -6.07
CA VAL A 128 9.64 -8.07 -6.57
C VAL A 128 9.03 -9.36 -6.06
N VAL A 129 7.94 -9.28 -5.30
CA VAL A 129 7.17 -10.44 -4.84
C VAL A 129 5.93 -10.62 -5.70
N LYS A 130 5.76 -11.81 -6.28
CA LYS A 130 4.61 -12.18 -7.11
C LYS A 130 3.52 -12.82 -6.25
N SER A 131 2.28 -12.42 -6.46
CA SER A 131 1.11 -13.12 -5.90
C SER A 131 0.99 -14.55 -6.46
N PRO A 132 0.54 -15.55 -5.67
CA PRO A 132 0.50 -16.97 -6.08
C PRO A 132 -0.50 -17.33 -7.20
N GLY A 133 -1.19 -16.37 -7.82
CA GLY A 133 -2.00 -16.58 -9.03
C GLY A 133 -3.48 -16.18 -8.90
N GLY A 134 -4.32 -16.68 -9.82
CA GLY A 134 -5.76 -16.40 -9.86
C GLY A 134 -6.12 -14.94 -10.18
N GLU A 135 -7.15 -14.42 -9.52
CA GLU A 135 -7.59 -13.02 -9.65
C GLU A 135 -6.52 -12.02 -9.21
N ARG A 136 -5.58 -12.46 -8.35
CA ARG A 136 -4.49 -11.63 -7.81
C ARG A 136 -3.20 -11.73 -8.64
N ARG A 137 -3.20 -12.42 -9.79
CA ARG A 137 -1.98 -12.70 -10.59
C ARG A 137 -1.22 -11.46 -11.06
N ASN A 138 -1.88 -10.30 -11.15
CA ASN A 138 -1.28 -9.03 -11.54
C ASN A 138 -0.75 -8.21 -10.35
N LEU A 139 -0.97 -8.67 -9.11
CA LEU A 139 -0.55 -7.95 -7.91
C LEU A 139 0.89 -8.27 -7.54
N ARG A 140 1.63 -7.27 -7.08
CA ARG A 140 3.02 -7.38 -6.62
C ARG A 140 3.20 -6.65 -5.31
N TYR A 141 4.16 -7.11 -4.51
CA TYR A 141 4.97 -6.17 -3.73
C TYR A 141 6.22 -5.83 -4.53
N VAL A 142 6.72 -4.61 -4.36
CA VAL A 142 8.07 -4.23 -4.78
C VAL A 142 8.73 -3.56 -3.58
N PHE A 143 9.81 -4.14 -3.09
CA PHE A 143 10.66 -3.54 -2.07
C PHE A 143 11.86 -2.92 -2.77
N GLU A 144 12.12 -1.65 -2.50
CA GLU A 144 13.36 -0.99 -2.92
C GLU A 144 14.35 -1.07 -1.77
N THR A 145 15.56 -1.53 -2.07
CA THR A 145 16.64 -1.67 -1.10
C THR A 145 17.82 -0.80 -1.47
N SER A 146 18.63 -0.45 -0.48
CA SER A 146 19.93 0.19 -0.64
C SER A 146 20.87 -0.40 0.40
N ARG A 147 22.05 -0.87 -0.02
CA ARG A 147 23.04 -1.54 0.85
C ARG A 147 22.41 -2.66 1.68
N GLY A 148 21.51 -3.43 1.05
CA GLY A 148 20.82 -4.56 1.66
C GLY A 148 19.71 -4.22 2.66
N VAL A 149 19.24 -2.97 2.72
CA VAL A 149 18.16 -2.53 3.62
C VAL A 149 17.00 -1.95 2.84
N VAL A 150 15.76 -2.31 3.18
CA VAL A 150 14.54 -1.77 2.58
C VAL A 150 14.41 -0.28 2.90
N THR A 151 14.37 0.56 1.87
CA THR A 151 14.22 2.02 1.99
C THR A 151 12.77 2.47 1.78
N LYS A 152 12.02 1.74 0.95
CA LYS A 152 10.58 1.91 0.72
C LYS A 152 10.00 0.62 0.13
N PHE A 153 8.70 0.47 0.23
CA PHE A 153 8.01 -0.61 -0.48
C PHE A 153 6.64 -0.18 -0.97
N ARG A 154 6.15 -0.93 -1.95
CA ARG A 154 4.85 -0.70 -2.57
C ARG A 154 4.09 -1.99 -2.80
N ALA A 155 2.78 -1.92 -2.74
CA ALA A 155 1.85 -2.99 -3.10
C ALA A 155 0.92 -2.47 -4.20
N GLY A 156 0.61 -3.27 -5.22
CA GLY A 156 -0.27 -2.79 -6.28
C GLY A 156 -0.39 -3.71 -7.47
N ALA A 157 -1.18 -3.28 -8.45
CA ALA A 157 -1.38 -3.99 -9.70
C ALA A 157 -0.38 -3.55 -10.78
N LEU A 158 0.03 -4.49 -11.63
CA LEU A 158 0.68 -4.16 -12.89
C LEU A 158 -0.28 -3.39 -13.82
N PRO A 159 0.21 -2.41 -14.61
CA PRO A 159 1.61 -1.96 -14.67
C PRO A 159 2.02 -0.96 -13.56
N ALA A 160 1.06 -0.36 -12.83
CA ALA A 160 1.31 0.76 -11.92
C ALA A 160 2.34 0.49 -10.80
N VAL A 161 2.34 -0.74 -10.25
CA VAL A 161 3.31 -1.16 -9.23
C VAL A 161 4.76 -1.23 -9.76
N GLY A 162 4.96 -1.22 -11.08
CA GLY A 162 6.27 -1.19 -11.71
C GLY A 162 6.82 0.21 -11.99
N TYR A 163 6.01 1.26 -11.85
CA TYR A 163 6.44 2.62 -12.19
C TYR A 163 7.46 3.15 -11.18
N VAL A 164 8.71 3.30 -11.60
CA VAL A 164 9.81 3.78 -10.75
C VAL A 164 9.56 5.23 -10.30
N GLU A 165 9.13 6.09 -11.22
CA GLU A 165 8.88 7.53 -10.94
C GLU A 165 7.52 7.80 -10.28
N GLY A 166 6.62 6.82 -10.26
CA GLY A 166 5.24 7.05 -9.82
C GLY A 166 4.47 7.96 -10.78
N CYS A 167 3.83 9.01 -10.26
CA CYS A 167 3.18 10.05 -11.06
C CYS A 167 4.22 11.12 -11.43
N SER A 168 4.70 11.09 -12.67
CA SER A 168 5.69 12.03 -13.22
C SER A 168 5.35 12.39 -14.65
#